data_AF-L8DE17-F1
#
_entry.id   AF-L8DE17-F1
#
_cell.length_a   1.000
_cell.length_b   1.000
_cell.length_c   1.000
_cell.angle_alpha   90.00
_cell.angle_beta   90.00
_cell.angle_gamma   90.00
#
_symmetry.space_group_name_H-M   'P 1'
#
loop_
_entity.id
_entity.type
_entity.pdbx_description
1 polymer ?
#
loop_
_entity_poly.entity_id
_entity_poly.type
_entity_poly.pdbx_seq_one_letter_code
_entity_poly.pdbx_strand_id
1 'polypeptide(L)'
;MRNAKQWGIAALAAVAGFALVNFGNIASSVVVMVLVVVFLLVLTSPVLYPRSLSDDASRARAIEKSVPLIYWRPGCIFCLRLRVALLVRGKNAVWTSIRKDPAAATRVRSVNDGNETVPTVFVGSEHRTNPNPSWVLAQFV
;
A
#
# COMPACT_ATOMS: atom_id res chain seq x y z
N MET A 1 28.37 10.07 -8.66
CA MET A 1 27.55 11.07 -9.37
C MET A 1 27.13 10.62 -10.79
N ARG A 2 26.76 9.34 -11.00
CA ARG A 2 26.53 8.76 -12.36
C ARG A 2 25.05 8.45 -12.67
N ASN A 3 24.14 8.72 -11.75
CA ASN A 3 22.81 8.11 -11.78
C ASN A 3 21.75 9.02 -12.44
N ALA A 4 21.89 10.36 -12.36
CA ALA A 4 20.89 11.29 -12.89
C ALA A 4 20.76 11.27 -14.42
N LYS A 5 21.88 11.07 -15.14
CA LYS A 5 21.88 11.00 -16.62
C LYS A 5 21.21 9.73 -17.16
N GLN A 6 21.32 8.61 -16.44
CA GLN A 6 20.70 7.34 -16.84
C GLN A 6 19.17 7.38 -16.70
N TRP A 7 18.65 8.03 -15.65
CA TRP A 7 17.21 8.28 -15.50
C TRP A 7 16.65 9.21 -16.59
N GLY A 8 17.44 10.21 -17.01
CA GLY A 8 17.08 11.06 -18.14
C GLY A 8 16.97 10.30 -19.46
N ILE A 9 17.92 9.40 -19.75
CA ILE A 9 17.90 8.54 -20.95
C ILE A 9 16.73 7.55 -20.90
N ALA A 10 16.45 6.95 -19.74
CA ALA A 10 15.31 6.05 -19.58
C ALA A 10 13.96 6.75 -19.78
N ALA A 11 13.82 7.99 -19.29
CA ALA A 11 12.62 8.80 -19.50
C ALA A 11 12.46 9.19 -20.97
N LEU A 12 13.53 9.60 -21.65
CA LEU A 12 13.54 9.91 -23.08
C LEU A 12 13.20 8.67 -23.93
N ALA A 13 13.76 7.51 -23.60
CA ALA A 13 13.46 6.24 -24.26
C ALA A 13 12.00 5.81 -24.06
N ALA A 14 11.42 6.04 -22.88
CA ALA A 14 10.01 5.76 -22.60
C ALA A 14 9.07 6.70 -23.39
N VAL A 15 9.40 7.98 -23.46
CA VAL A 15 8.63 8.98 -24.25
C VAL A 15 8.76 8.70 -25.75
N ALA A 16 9.94 8.35 -26.24
CA ALA A 16 10.17 7.98 -27.63
C ALA A 16 9.50 6.65 -28.00
N GLY A 17 9.54 5.65 -27.12
CA GLY A 17 8.80 4.40 -27.29
C GLY A 17 7.28 4.62 -27.29
N PHE A 18 6.78 5.49 -26.41
CA PHE A 18 5.38 5.92 -26.40
C PHE A 18 5.01 6.65 -27.70
N ALA A 19 5.86 7.53 -28.22
CA ALA A 19 5.65 8.20 -29.50
C ALA A 19 5.63 7.19 -30.67
N LEU A 20 6.58 6.25 -30.72
CA LEU A 20 6.64 5.21 -31.77
C LEU A 20 5.42 4.29 -31.78
N VAL A 21 4.86 3.95 -30.62
CA VAL A 21 3.59 3.20 -30.52
C VAL A 21 2.40 4.05 -30.96
N ASN A 22 2.41 5.36 -30.67
CA ASN A 22 1.32 6.28 -31.00
C ASN A 22 1.24 6.71 -32.47
N PHE A 23 2.36 6.76 -33.19
CA PHE A 23 2.37 7.27 -34.58
C PHE A 23 2.08 6.20 -35.65
N GLY A 24 1.77 4.94 -35.29
CA GLY A 24 1.54 3.87 -36.26
C GLY A 24 0.18 3.15 -36.21
N ASN A 25 -0.50 3.12 -35.06
CA ASN A 25 -1.76 2.38 -34.93
C ASN A 25 -2.63 2.91 -33.77
N ILE A 26 -3.69 3.65 -34.10
CA ILE A 26 -4.66 4.25 -33.15
C ILE A 26 -5.24 3.21 -32.18
N ALA A 27 -5.48 1.98 -32.64
CA ALA A 27 -6.03 0.93 -31.78
C ALA A 27 -5.08 0.57 -30.63
N SER A 28 -3.76 0.58 -30.87
CA SER A 28 -2.75 0.29 -29.85
C SER A 28 -2.66 1.40 -28.80
N SER A 29 -2.73 2.66 -29.23
CA SER A 29 -2.77 3.83 -28.34
C SER A 29 -3.97 3.81 -27.40
N VAL A 30 -5.16 3.47 -27.93
CA VAL A 30 -6.39 3.37 -27.14
C VAL A 30 -6.25 2.27 -26.09
N VAL A 31 -5.74 1.10 -26.47
CA VAL A 31 -5.54 -0.02 -25.52
C VAL A 31 -4.56 0.36 -24.41
N VAL A 32 -3.41 0.94 -24.73
CA VAL A 32 -2.43 1.36 -23.72
C VAL A 32 -2.99 2.43 -22.80
N MET A 33 -3.70 3.43 -23.34
CA MET A 33 -4.32 4.49 -22.54
C MET A 33 -5.41 3.94 -21.61
N VAL A 34 -6.24 3.01 -22.09
CA VAL A 34 -7.24 2.32 -21.27
C VAL A 34 -6.55 1.54 -20.15
N LEU A 35 -5.47 0.80 -20.43
CA LEU A 35 -4.72 0.06 -19.41
C LEU A 35 -4.11 0.99 -18.36
N VAL A 36 -3.54 2.14 -18.77
CA VAL A 36 -2.98 3.13 -17.83
C VAL A 36 -4.08 3.76 -16.99
N VAL A 37 -5.21 4.15 -17.59
CA VAL A 37 -6.34 4.73 -16.86
C VAL A 37 -6.94 3.71 -15.88
N VAL A 38 -7.16 2.46 -16.31
CA VAL A 38 -7.62 1.38 -15.44
C VAL A 38 -6.62 1.15 -14.31
N PHE A 39 -5.31 1.13 -14.59
CA PHE A 39 -4.28 0.98 -13.58
C PHE A 39 -4.31 2.12 -12.54
N LEU A 40 -4.42 3.38 -12.98
CA LEU A 40 -4.54 4.54 -12.08
C LEU A 40 -5.84 4.50 -11.26
N LEU A 41 -6.97 4.15 -11.88
CA LEU A 41 -8.24 3.97 -11.20
C LEU A 41 -8.16 2.85 -10.17
N VAL A 42 -7.53 1.72 -10.49
CA VAL A 42 -7.33 0.60 -9.57
C VAL A 42 -6.46 1.01 -8.38
N LEU A 43 -5.34 1.72 -8.61
CA LEU A 43 -4.45 2.18 -7.53
C LEU A 43 -5.10 3.21 -6.58
N THR A 44 -6.00 4.03 -7.11
CA THR A 44 -6.70 5.09 -6.36
C THR A 44 -8.03 4.62 -5.78
N SER A 45 -8.59 3.53 -6.31
CA SER A 45 -9.89 3.03 -5.90
C SER A 45 -9.86 2.36 -4.52
N PRO A 46 -10.83 2.69 -3.64
CA PRO A 46 -11.03 2.02 -2.36
C PRO A 46 -11.29 0.51 -2.47
N VAL A 47 -11.65 0.01 -3.66
CA VAL A 47 -12.02 -1.40 -3.88
C VAL A 47 -10.86 -2.35 -3.60
N LEU A 48 -9.63 -1.92 -3.89
CA LEU A 48 -8.46 -2.71 -3.54
C LEU A 48 -8.14 -2.67 -2.05
N TYR A 49 -8.73 -1.78 -1.27
CA TYR A 49 -8.38 -1.60 0.12
C TYR A 49 -9.38 -2.28 1.06
N PRO A 50 -8.90 -2.87 2.16
CA PRO A 50 -9.74 -3.62 3.09
C PRO A 50 -10.65 -2.67 3.89
N ARG A 51 -11.80 -3.18 4.34
CA ARG A 51 -12.70 -2.43 5.21
C ARG A 51 -11.95 -2.01 6.47
N SER A 52 -11.99 -0.71 6.76
CA SER A 52 -11.49 -0.13 8.00
C SER A 52 -12.61 -0.08 9.03
N LEU A 53 -12.38 -0.62 10.21
CA LEU A 53 -13.20 -0.39 11.40
C LEU A 53 -12.63 0.82 12.17
N SER A 54 -13.33 1.28 13.22
CA SER A 54 -12.74 2.20 14.20
C SER A 54 -11.55 1.53 14.92
N ASP A 55 -10.65 2.33 15.49
CA ASP A 55 -9.44 1.86 16.15
C ASP A 55 -9.76 0.84 17.25
N ASP A 56 -10.66 1.18 18.17
CA ASP A 56 -11.05 0.31 19.28
C ASP A 56 -11.63 -1.02 18.80
N ALA A 57 -12.53 -0.99 17.82
CA ALA A 57 -13.10 -2.20 17.23
C ALA A 57 -12.05 -3.04 16.49
N SER A 58 -11.10 -2.38 15.84
CA SER A 58 -9.99 -3.04 15.15
C SER A 58 -9.06 -3.75 16.13
N ARG A 59 -8.74 -3.11 17.26
CA ARG A 59 -7.93 -3.71 18.34
C ARG A 59 -8.65 -4.89 18.97
N ALA A 60 -9.92 -4.72 19.34
CA ALA A 60 -10.72 -5.78 19.94
C ALA A 60 -10.74 -7.02 19.03
N ARG A 61 -11.00 -6.82 17.73
CA ARG A 61 -11.03 -7.90 16.74
C ARG A 61 -9.67 -8.54 16.49
N ALA A 62 -8.59 -7.76 16.52
CA ALA A 62 -7.23 -8.28 16.35
C ALA A 62 -6.84 -9.17 17.54
N ILE A 63 -7.20 -8.78 18.76
CA ILE A 63 -6.99 -9.57 19.99
C ILE A 63 -7.84 -10.84 19.95
N GLU A 64 -9.15 -10.72 19.69
CA GLU A 64 -10.08 -11.83 19.63
C GLU A 64 -9.62 -12.92 18.65
N LYS A 65 -9.16 -12.51 17.47
CA LYS A 65 -8.70 -13.44 16.42
C LYS A 65 -7.22 -13.78 16.53
N SER A 66 -6.48 -13.18 17.46
CA SER A 66 -5.02 -13.32 17.57
C SER A 66 -4.29 -13.10 16.24
N VAL A 67 -4.70 -12.05 15.50
CA VAL A 67 -4.14 -11.70 14.18
C VAL A 67 -3.44 -10.34 14.20
N PRO A 68 -2.51 -10.09 13.27
CA PRO A 68 -1.89 -8.77 13.14
C PRO A 68 -2.89 -7.67 12.81
N LEU A 69 -2.71 -6.51 13.46
CA LEU A 69 -3.42 -5.26 13.17
C LEU A 69 -2.51 -4.33 12.37
N ILE A 70 -2.92 -4.01 11.14
CA ILE A 70 -2.12 -3.26 10.17
C ILE A 70 -2.76 -1.90 9.91
N TYR A 71 -2.05 -0.84 10.26
CA TYR A 71 -2.43 0.54 9.95
C TYR A 71 -1.92 0.95 8.58
N TRP A 72 -2.79 1.55 7.77
CA TRP A 72 -2.49 1.92 6.39
C TRP A 72 -3.16 3.24 5.97
N ARG A 73 -2.75 3.78 4.82
CA ARG A 73 -3.40 4.92 4.16
C ARG A 73 -3.46 4.73 2.64
N PRO A 74 -4.45 5.30 1.94
CA PRO A 74 -4.50 5.23 0.47
C PRO A 74 -3.33 5.99 -0.16
N GLY A 75 -2.75 5.44 -1.23
CA GLY A 75 -1.60 6.02 -1.93
C GLY A 75 -0.23 5.66 -1.32
N CYS A 76 -0.20 4.86 -0.27
CA CYS A 76 1.04 4.37 0.34
C CYS A 76 1.58 3.15 -0.42
N ILE A 77 2.69 3.33 -1.15
CA ILE A 77 3.33 2.27 -1.93
C ILE A 77 3.80 1.11 -1.03
N PHE A 78 4.34 1.41 0.16
CA PHE A 78 4.78 0.38 1.11
C PHE A 78 3.61 -0.45 1.65
N CYS A 79 2.46 0.18 1.89
CA CYS A 79 1.25 -0.47 2.34
C CYS A 79 0.69 -1.40 1.24
N LEU A 80 0.75 -0.97 -0.02
CA LEU A 80 0.39 -1.79 -1.17
C LEU A 80 1.34 -3.00 -1.31
N ARG A 81 2.65 -2.77 -1.23
CA ARG A 81 3.67 -3.85 -1.26
C ARG A 81 3.42 -4.88 -0.16
N LEU A 82 3.18 -4.42 1.07
CA LEU A 82 2.87 -5.30 2.19
C LEU A 82 1.58 -6.10 1.93
N ARG A 83 0.51 -5.45 1.45
CA ARG A 83 -0.75 -6.11 1.12
C ARG A 83 -0.59 -7.18 0.04
N VAL A 84 0.17 -6.90 -1.02
CA VAL A 84 0.46 -7.85 -2.09
C VAL A 84 1.26 -9.04 -1.55
N ALA A 85 2.29 -8.78 -0.76
CA ALA A 85 3.09 -9.84 -0.13
C ALA A 85 2.27 -10.72 0.84
N LEU A 86 1.22 -10.16 1.43
CA LEU A 86 0.32 -10.86 2.35
C LEU A 86 -0.94 -11.42 1.67
N LEU A 87 -1.05 -11.47 0.34
CA LEU A 87 -2.30 -11.79 -0.38
C LEU A 87 -3.08 -13.02 0.13
N VAL A 88 -2.38 -14.08 0.55
CA VAL A 88 -2.99 -15.32 1.05
C VAL A 88 -3.46 -15.18 2.50
N ARG A 89 -2.56 -14.84 3.43
CA ARG A 89 -2.84 -14.79 4.88
C ARG A 89 -3.38 -13.44 5.37
N GLY A 90 -3.02 -12.36 4.70
CA GLY A 90 -3.42 -10.99 5.00
C GLY A 90 -4.92 -10.71 4.88
N LYS A 91 -5.70 -11.63 4.30
CA LYS A 91 -7.18 -11.59 4.37
C LYS A 91 -7.70 -11.73 5.81
N ASN A 92 -6.94 -12.43 6.67
CA ASN A 92 -7.30 -12.65 8.07
C ASN A 92 -6.82 -11.52 8.99
N ALA A 93 -5.83 -10.73 8.56
CA ALA A 93 -5.37 -9.58 9.32
C ALA A 93 -6.45 -8.49 9.40
N VAL A 94 -6.42 -7.72 10.48
CA VAL A 94 -7.26 -6.54 10.63
C VAL A 94 -6.53 -5.34 10.01
N TRP A 95 -7.23 -4.58 9.18
CA TRP A 95 -6.64 -3.45 8.47
C TRP A 95 -7.39 -2.16 8.79
N THR A 96 -6.69 -1.16 9.31
CA THR A 96 -7.31 0.09 9.77
C THR A 96 -6.70 1.29 9.08
N SER A 97 -7.56 2.16 8.54
CA SER A 97 -7.12 3.32 7.78
C SER A 97 -6.93 4.52 8.70
N ILE A 98 -5.70 5.00 8.85
CA ILE A 98 -5.41 6.21 9.65
C ILE A 98 -6.03 7.49 9.05
N ARG A 99 -6.35 7.48 7.75
CA ARG A 99 -7.05 8.61 7.10
C ARG A 99 -8.51 8.72 7.54
N LYS A 100 -9.15 7.60 7.87
CA LYS A 100 -10.59 7.55 8.16
C LYS A 100 -10.88 7.69 9.65
N ASP A 101 -9.93 7.28 10.48
CA ASP A 101 -10.07 7.33 11.92
C ASP A 101 -8.91 8.13 12.55
N PRO A 102 -9.20 9.29 13.17
CA PRO A 102 -8.17 10.10 13.83
C PRO A 102 -7.56 9.39 15.04
N ALA A 103 -8.26 8.48 15.73
CA ALA A 103 -7.71 7.71 16.84
C ALA A 103 -6.63 6.74 16.33
N ALA A 104 -6.86 6.10 15.18
CA ALA A 104 -5.86 5.27 14.50
C ALA A 104 -4.62 6.09 14.12
N ALA A 105 -4.79 7.32 13.63
CA ALA A 105 -3.66 8.22 13.34
C ALA A 105 -2.88 8.57 14.62
N THR A 106 -3.57 8.92 15.71
CA THR A 106 -2.94 9.23 17.00
C THR A 106 -2.12 8.06 17.54
N ARG A 107 -2.63 6.83 17.43
CA ARG A 107 -1.89 5.63 17.84
C ARG A 107 -0.65 5.38 17.00
N VAL A 108 -0.72 5.61 15.69
CA VAL A 108 0.46 5.51 14.82
C VAL A 108 1.49 6.58 15.19
N ARG A 109 1.07 7.81 15.50
CA ARG A 109 1.98 8.89 15.95
C ARG A 109 2.65 8.56 17.27
N SER A 110 1.95 7.93 18.22
CA SER A 110 2.52 7.61 19.53
C SER A 110 3.67 6.59 19.48
N VAL A 111 3.78 5.82 18.40
CA VAL A 111 4.86 4.82 18.23
C VAL A 111 5.89 5.21 17.16
N ASN A 112 5.76 6.39 16.56
CA ASN A 112 6.60 6.86 15.44
C ASN A 112 7.10 8.29 15.65
N ASP A 113 7.43 8.66 16.89
CA ASP A 113 7.96 9.98 17.24
C ASP A 113 7.06 11.13 16.77
N GLY A 114 5.73 10.94 16.86
CA GLY A 114 4.75 11.92 16.40
C GLY A 114 4.39 11.85 14.92
N ASN A 115 5.02 10.97 14.13
CA ASN A 115 4.78 10.86 12.69
C ASN A 115 3.67 9.85 12.35
N GLU A 116 2.90 10.15 11.28
CA GLU A 116 1.91 9.23 10.72
C GLU A 116 2.54 8.20 9.76
N THR A 117 3.63 7.57 10.19
CA THR A 117 4.39 6.64 9.36
C THR A 117 3.64 5.32 9.21
N VAL A 118 3.45 4.89 7.96
CA VAL A 118 2.73 3.66 7.61
C VAL A 118 3.48 2.89 6.51
N PRO A 119 3.38 1.55 6.45
CA PRO A 119 2.54 0.70 7.28
C PRO A 119 3.10 0.53 8.70
N THR A 120 2.24 0.59 9.71
CA THR A 120 2.60 0.26 11.10
C THR A 120 1.78 -0.96 11.53
N VAL A 121 2.45 -2.00 12.00
CA VAL A 121 1.83 -3.28 12.36
C VAL A 121 1.93 -3.49 13.85
N PHE A 122 0.83 -3.89 14.48
CA PHE A 122 0.77 -4.27 15.89
C PHE A 122 0.41 -5.75 16.01
N VAL A 123 1.11 -6.44 16.90
CA VAL A 123 0.88 -7.85 17.26
C VAL A 123 1.02 -7.97 18.77
N GLY A 124 -0.11 -8.17 19.45
CA GLY A 124 -0.16 -8.09 20.92
C GLY A 124 0.37 -6.74 21.41
N SER A 125 1.42 -6.78 22.23
CA SER A 125 2.13 -5.60 22.75
C SER A 125 3.26 -5.11 21.85
N GLU A 126 3.73 -5.90 20.89
CA GLU A 126 4.81 -5.50 19.97
C GLU A 126 4.24 -4.67 18.81
N HIS A 127 5.02 -3.72 18.34
CA HIS A 127 4.74 -2.95 17.13
C HIS A 127 5.98 -2.84 16.26
N ARG A 128 5.78 -2.78 14.94
CA ARG A 128 6.84 -2.49 13.98
C ARG A 128 6.35 -1.56 12.89
N THR A 129 7.16 -0.56 12.60
CA THR A 129 6.96 0.37 11.50
C THR A 129 7.70 -0.12 10.27
N ASN A 130 6.98 -0.22 9.16
CA ASN A 130 7.44 -0.75 7.89
C ASN A 130 8.17 -2.12 8.00
N PRO A 131 7.54 -3.14 8.61
CA PRO A 131 8.18 -4.44 8.79
C PRO A 131 8.35 -5.19 7.47
N ASN A 132 9.30 -6.13 7.45
CA ASN A 132 9.42 -7.10 6.36
C ASN A 132 8.15 -7.98 6.31
N PRO A 133 7.56 -8.23 5.12
CA PRO A 133 6.40 -9.11 4.99
C PRO A 133 6.59 -10.50 5.61
N SER A 134 7.81 -11.07 5.58
CA SER A 134 8.08 -12.37 6.20
C SER A 134 7.87 -12.36 7.71
N TRP A 135 8.25 -11.27 8.38
CA TRP A 135 8.01 -11.10 9.81
C TRP A 135 6.51 -11.08 10.11
N VAL A 136 5.72 -10.32 9.33
CA VAL A 136 4.26 -10.24 9.51
C VAL A 136 3.60 -11.60 9.24
N LEU A 137 4.07 -12.35 8.24
CA LEU A 137 3.57 -13.69 7.95
C LEU A 137 3.80 -14.68 9.08
N ALA A 138 4.89 -14.53 9.84
CA ALA A 138 5.19 -15.37 11.00
C ALA A 138 4.28 -15.08 12.21
N GLN A 139 3.53 -13.97 12.18
CA GLN A 139 2.62 -13.58 13.27
C GLN A 139 1.21 -14.14 13.10
N PHE A 140 0.92 -14.80 11.97
CA PHE A 140 -0.30 -15.58 11.82
C PHE A 140 -0.05 -16.97 12.40
N VAL A 141 -0.59 -17.21 13.59
CA VAL A 141 -0.60 -18.53 14.25
C VAL A 141 -1.61 -19.45 13.56
#